data_AF-A0A1L9VMG8-F1
#
_entry.id   AF-A0A1L9VMG8-F1
#
_cell.length_a   1.000
_cell.length_b   1.000
_cell.length_c   1.000
_cell.angle_alpha   90.00
_cell.angle_beta   90.00
_cell.angle_gamma   90.00
#
_symmetry.space_group_name_H-M   'P 1'
#
loop_
_entity.id
_entity.type
_entity.pdbx_description
1 polymer ?
#
loop_
_entity_poly.entity_id
_entity_poly.type
_entity_poly.pdbx_seq_one_letter_code
_entity_poly.pdbx_strand_id
1 'polypeptide(L)'
;MAMRLPGGVSCEKEFWDFLVNKRDGLCKVPDTRYKIDAFHDDSRTGAIRTQHGYFLEHDIAQFDTGFFGISKAEAAKLDPQQRLLLEIIWGCMENGGQTGWRGRNIGCYVGVFGEDWLDLKTKDTQDNDRYRVVGAGDYAISNRISYEYDLGGPSITFRTGCSSSLCHGTGTTVGDTSETSVVANIFGKEGIYIGAVKPNVGHSEGASGITSVIKSVLALEKLTIPPNVHFQSPNPNIPFEKARLQLPLEATAWPKDRSQRISINSFGIGGTNAHIENLQKYLETTKSSLGDIAYTLGLRREHMPHRAFAFTEANGKASSFEKTKFSKAPIVFVFTEQGAQWPGMGRELIEKVGIFQEDIRMMDRILQGVTNGPSWSIEVVGHSSGEIAVAYASGALSAEVAILVAYFRGQAMKTFSSEHHGGMAAVGLGSEKARPFLKPGVVIACDNSPEGVTLSGDSDTLGEVLDGIHAHDNEIFCRHLAVNVAYHSHHMVEAGEVHEKMVHPHCAHKLSMAPMYSTVSGTIISDPSILNARYRRKNLQSPVLFNTAIQRIIGDDDQSKLFLEIGPHSTLSGPIRQSLAKADTKDHRYLPTIIRGKEPWRSLLVTAGNLYTHSAPIILPSLIAQGKVLTELPPYT
;
A
#
# COMPACT_ATOMS: atom_id res chain seq x y z
N MET A 1 15.09 -9.94 -11.62
CA MET A 1 15.01 -10.23 -13.07
C MET A 1 13.65 -10.87 -13.35
N ALA A 2 13.20 -10.94 -14.62
CA ALA A 2 11.99 -11.68 -14.99
C ALA A 2 12.15 -12.26 -16.40
N MET A 3 11.44 -13.35 -16.68
CA MET A 3 11.57 -14.07 -17.95
C MET A 3 10.32 -14.91 -18.28
N ARG A 4 10.19 -15.26 -19.55
CA ARG A 4 9.35 -16.35 -20.05
C ARG A 4 10.19 -17.15 -21.03
N LEU A 5 10.45 -18.41 -20.73
CA LEU A 5 11.32 -19.28 -21.52
C LEU A 5 10.59 -20.61 -21.84
N PRO A 6 11.00 -21.31 -22.91
CA PRO A 6 10.54 -22.66 -23.24
C PRO A 6 10.69 -23.65 -22.07
N GLY A 7 9.89 -24.72 -22.06
CA GLY A 7 9.88 -25.71 -20.98
C GLY A 7 9.09 -25.29 -19.73
N GLY A 8 8.20 -24.30 -19.89
CA GLY A 8 7.31 -23.81 -18.82
C GLY A 8 7.98 -22.85 -17.83
N VAL A 9 9.16 -22.32 -18.15
CA VAL A 9 9.94 -21.50 -17.22
C VAL A 9 9.44 -20.06 -17.19
N SER A 10 9.00 -19.60 -16.01
CA SER A 10 8.38 -18.28 -15.81
C SER A 10 9.04 -17.44 -14.71
N CYS A 11 9.90 -18.03 -13.88
CA CYS A 11 10.65 -17.34 -12.83
C CYS A 11 12.09 -17.84 -12.68
N GLU A 12 12.89 -17.13 -11.89
CA GLU A 12 14.30 -17.43 -11.66
C GLU A 12 14.55 -18.78 -10.98
N LYS A 13 13.70 -19.16 -10.03
CA LYS A 13 13.75 -20.45 -9.35
C LYS A 13 13.50 -21.60 -10.33
N GLU A 14 12.42 -21.50 -11.11
CA GLU A 14 12.10 -22.50 -12.14
C GLU A 14 13.22 -22.62 -13.17
N PHE A 15 13.81 -21.49 -13.59
CA PHE A 15 14.91 -21.52 -14.55
C PHE A 15 16.16 -22.17 -13.96
N TRP A 16 16.50 -21.85 -12.71
CA TRP A 16 17.62 -22.48 -12.01
C TRP A 16 17.42 -23.99 -11.89
N ASP A 17 16.26 -24.42 -11.41
CA ASP A 17 15.91 -25.84 -11.29
C ASP A 17 15.93 -26.53 -12.67
N PHE A 18 15.46 -25.85 -13.72
CA PHE A 18 15.51 -26.36 -15.10
C PHE A 18 16.93 -26.64 -15.57
N LEU A 19 17.86 -25.71 -15.33
CA LEU A 19 19.27 -25.83 -15.72
C LEU A 19 20.01 -26.90 -14.92
N VAL A 20 19.85 -26.92 -13.59
CA VAL A 20 20.54 -27.89 -12.71
C VAL A 20 20.08 -29.32 -12.98
N ASN A 21 18.80 -29.51 -13.29
CA ASN A 21 18.23 -30.83 -13.62
C ASN A 21 18.39 -31.20 -15.10
N LYS A 22 19.24 -30.49 -15.87
CA LYS A 22 19.56 -30.81 -17.27
C LYS A 22 18.33 -30.93 -18.17
N ARG A 23 17.29 -30.13 -17.93
CA ARG A 23 16.07 -30.17 -18.74
C ARG A 23 16.29 -29.52 -20.10
N ASP A 24 15.46 -29.95 -21.06
CA ASP A 24 15.40 -29.49 -22.44
C ASP A 24 13.96 -29.04 -22.75
N GLY A 25 13.81 -27.84 -23.30
CA GLY A 25 12.54 -27.22 -23.66
C GLY A 25 12.10 -27.50 -25.09
N LEU A 26 12.83 -28.35 -25.83
CA LEU A 26 12.48 -28.75 -27.19
C LEU A 26 11.10 -29.45 -27.21
N CYS A 27 10.21 -28.97 -28.08
CA CYS A 27 8.89 -29.56 -28.28
C CYS A 27 8.52 -29.59 -29.77
N LYS A 28 7.51 -30.39 -30.13
CA LYS A 28 6.92 -30.31 -31.47
C LYS A 28 6.31 -28.93 -31.65
N VAL A 29 6.41 -28.35 -32.86
CA VAL A 29 5.76 -27.06 -33.17
C VAL A 29 4.28 -27.10 -32.73
N PRO A 30 3.83 -26.21 -31.83
CA PRO A 30 2.46 -26.21 -31.36
C PRO A 30 1.47 -25.90 -32.49
N ASP A 31 0.33 -26.58 -32.47
CA ASP A 31 -0.77 -26.36 -33.42
C ASP A 31 -1.31 -24.92 -33.39
N THR A 32 -1.14 -24.22 -32.26
CA THR A 32 -1.48 -22.81 -32.07
C THR A 32 -0.52 -21.84 -32.78
N ARG A 33 0.55 -22.32 -33.43
CA ARG A 33 1.49 -21.50 -34.20
C ARG A 33 1.26 -21.69 -35.69
N TYR A 34 1.46 -22.90 -36.19
CA TYR A 34 1.15 -23.30 -37.56
C TYR A 34 1.16 -24.83 -37.70
N LYS A 35 0.55 -25.34 -38.77
CA LYS A 35 0.52 -26.78 -39.07
C LYS A 35 1.83 -27.25 -39.68
N ILE A 36 2.78 -27.65 -38.83
CA ILE A 36 4.13 -28.06 -39.23
C ILE A 36 4.16 -29.18 -40.27
N ASP A 37 3.19 -30.10 -40.23
CA ASP A 37 3.12 -31.22 -41.18
C ASP A 37 2.93 -30.75 -42.64
N ALA A 38 2.44 -29.52 -42.87
CA ALA A 38 2.32 -28.94 -44.22
C ALA A 38 3.64 -28.34 -44.76
N PHE A 39 4.60 -28.06 -43.87
CA PHE A 39 5.86 -27.39 -44.22
C PHE A 39 7.07 -28.32 -44.09
N HIS A 40 6.93 -29.40 -43.33
CA HIS A 40 7.99 -30.36 -43.07
C HIS A 40 8.17 -31.37 -44.21
N ASP A 41 9.40 -31.51 -44.71
CA ASP A 41 9.79 -32.59 -45.64
C ASP A 41 11.32 -32.78 -45.61
N ASP A 42 11.78 -34.03 -45.51
CA ASP A 42 13.20 -34.36 -45.40
C ASP A 42 13.96 -34.26 -46.73
N SER A 43 13.24 -34.30 -47.85
CA SER A 43 13.80 -34.40 -49.20
C SER A 43 13.58 -33.14 -50.03
N ARG A 44 12.41 -32.51 -49.92
CA ARG A 44 11.99 -31.39 -50.76
C ARG A 44 12.82 -30.13 -50.50
N THR A 45 13.42 -29.58 -51.56
CA THR A 45 14.16 -28.32 -51.49
C THR A 45 13.27 -27.19 -50.96
N GLY A 46 13.75 -26.44 -49.96
CA GLY A 46 13.03 -25.32 -49.35
C GLY A 46 12.00 -25.70 -48.29
N ALA A 47 11.80 -26.99 -48.00
CA ALA A 47 10.95 -27.43 -46.89
C ALA A 47 11.68 -27.31 -45.53
N ILE A 48 10.89 -27.19 -44.46
CA ILE A 48 11.41 -27.20 -43.09
C ILE A 48 11.90 -28.62 -42.78
N ARG A 49 13.14 -28.75 -42.27
CA ARG A 49 13.79 -30.05 -42.03
C ARG A 49 13.56 -30.64 -40.63
N THR A 50 12.86 -29.93 -39.76
CA THR A 50 12.57 -30.37 -38.39
C THR A 50 11.12 -30.08 -38.04
N GLN A 51 10.49 -31.00 -37.29
CA GLN A 51 9.15 -30.78 -36.73
C GLN A 51 9.16 -30.12 -35.34
N HIS A 52 10.35 -29.84 -34.81
CA HIS A 52 10.56 -29.42 -33.43
C HIS A 52 11.18 -28.03 -33.35
N GLY A 53 10.92 -27.35 -32.24
CA GLY A 53 11.50 -26.07 -31.90
C GLY A 53 11.30 -25.76 -30.42
N TYR A 54 11.62 -24.54 -30.04
CA TYR A 54 11.53 -24.09 -28.66
C TYR A 54 10.44 -23.02 -28.57
N PHE A 55 9.31 -23.38 -27.96
CA PHE A 55 8.15 -22.52 -27.90
C PHE A 55 7.78 -22.21 -26.45
N LEU A 56 7.25 -21.01 -26.21
CA LEU A 56 6.60 -20.71 -24.95
C LEU A 56 5.35 -21.59 -24.81
N GLU A 57 5.27 -22.34 -23.71
CA GLU A 57 4.08 -23.12 -23.34
C GLU A 57 2.92 -22.23 -22.89
N HIS A 58 3.24 -21.01 -22.42
CA HIS A 58 2.24 -20.00 -22.11
C HIS A 58 1.42 -19.64 -23.36
N ASP A 59 0.12 -19.48 -23.17
CA ASP A 59 -0.78 -19.04 -24.23
C ASP A 59 -0.53 -17.56 -24.54
N ILE A 60 0.21 -17.32 -25.62
CA ILE A 60 0.56 -15.98 -26.10
C ILE A 60 -0.67 -15.15 -26.54
N ALA A 61 -1.87 -15.72 -26.55
CA ALA A 61 -3.12 -14.98 -26.72
C ALA A 61 -3.59 -14.28 -25.44
N GLN A 62 -3.21 -14.79 -24.26
CA GLN A 62 -3.61 -14.22 -22.97
C GLN A 62 -2.93 -12.88 -22.71
N PHE A 63 -3.69 -11.94 -22.12
CA PHE A 63 -3.21 -10.62 -21.73
C PHE A 63 -4.23 -9.92 -20.83
N ASP A 64 -3.79 -9.34 -19.70
CA ASP A 64 -4.67 -8.56 -18.82
C ASP A 64 -4.93 -7.15 -19.36
N THR A 65 -5.92 -7.07 -20.25
CA THR A 65 -6.42 -5.80 -20.80
C THR A 65 -6.86 -4.79 -19.74
N GLY A 66 -7.43 -5.25 -18.62
CA GLY A 66 -7.95 -4.37 -17.57
C GLY A 66 -6.83 -3.71 -16.79
N PHE A 67 -5.80 -4.49 -16.46
CA PHE A 67 -4.62 -4.03 -15.74
C PHE A 67 -3.84 -2.96 -16.52
N PHE A 68 -3.58 -3.19 -17.80
CA PHE A 68 -2.83 -2.25 -18.65
C PHE A 68 -3.69 -1.14 -19.27
N GLY A 69 -5.01 -1.12 -19.01
CA GLY A 69 -5.91 -0.13 -19.61
C GLY A 69 -6.03 -0.21 -21.14
N ILE A 70 -5.70 -1.36 -21.73
CA ILE A 70 -5.71 -1.59 -23.18
C ILE A 70 -7.04 -2.25 -23.56
N SER A 71 -7.74 -1.71 -24.56
CA SER A 71 -9.01 -2.29 -25.00
C SER A 71 -8.82 -3.70 -25.60
N LYS A 72 -9.83 -4.58 -25.48
CA LYS A 72 -9.80 -5.92 -26.09
C LYS A 72 -9.55 -5.88 -27.61
N ALA A 73 -10.13 -4.88 -28.29
CA ALA A 73 -9.95 -4.68 -29.72
C ALA A 73 -8.51 -4.32 -30.09
N GLU A 74 -7.85 -3.48 -29.28
CA GLU A 74 -6.43 -3.18 -29.45
C GLU A 74 -5.56 -4.40 -29.13
N ALA A 75 -5.77 -5.03 -27.97
CA ALA A 75 -4.97 -6.16 -27.51
C ALA A 75 -4.94 -7.33 -28.50
N ALA A 76 -6.07 -7.61 -29.17
CA ALA A 76 -6.15 -8.63 -30.22
C ALA A 76 -5.24 -8.34 -31.42
N LYS A 77 -4.90 -7.07 -31.65
CA LYS A 77 -4.04 -6.61 -32.73
C LYS A 77 -2.59 -6.46 -32.28
N LEU A 78 -2.28 -6.45 -30.99
CA LEU A 78 -0.91 -6.29 -30.51
C LEU A 78 -0.06 -7.53 -30.77
N ASP A 79 1.15 -7.32 -31.26
CA ASP A 79 2.20 -8.32 -31.29
C ASP A 79 2.33 -8.95 -29.89
N PRO A 80 2.26 -10.29 -29.77
CA PRO A 80 2.51 -10.98 -28.51
C PRO A 80 3.78 -10.52 -27.78
N GLN A 81 4.82 -10.11 -28.48
CA GLN A 81 6.05 -9.57 -27.89
C GLN A 81 5.76 -8.34 -27.01
N GLN A 82 4.91 -7.42 -27.49
CA GLN A 82 4.53 -6.22 -26.74
C GLN A 82 3.76 -6.59 -25.47
N ARG A 83 2.78 -7.51 -25.59
CA ARG A 83 1.93 -7.96 -24.48
C ARG A 83 2.75 -8.67 -23.40
N LEU A 84 3.59 -9.62 -23.81
CA LEU A 84 4.45 -10.36 -22.89
C LEU A 84 5.48 -9.45 -22.20
N LEU A 85 6.10 -8.51 -22.93
CA LEU A 85 7.06 -7.61 -22.33
C LEU A 85 6.44 -6.69 -21.28
N LEU A 86 5.20 -6.23 -21.48
CA LEU A 86 4.49 -5.48 -20.45
C LEU A 86 4.39 -6.31 -19.16
N GLU A 87 3.86 -7.54 -19.21
CA GLU A 87 3.75 -8.41 -18.03
C GLU A 87 5.10 -8.76 -17.39
N ILE A 88 6.11 -9.10 -18.21
CA ILE A 88 7.46 -9.47 -17.73
C ILE A 88 8.11 -8.29 -17.02
N ILE A 89 7.99 -7.07 -17.57
CA ILE A 89 8.58 -5.87 -16.99
C ILE A 89 7.88 -5.49 -15.69
N TRP A 90 6.55 -5.65 -15.62
CA TRP A 90 5.82 -5.48 -14.36
C TRP A 90 6.37 -6.41 -13.27
N GLY A 91 6.42 -7.71 -13.55
CA GLY A 91 6.98 -8.70 -12.63
C GLY A 91 8.44 -8.42 -12.27
N CYS A 92 9.24 -7.89 -13.21
CA CYS A 92 10.62 -7.49 -12.96
C CYS A 92 10.71 -6.33 -11.96
N MET A 93 9.88 -5.29 -12.13
CA MET A 93 9.84 -4.15 -11.23
C MET A 93 9.34 -4.55 -9.84
N GLU A 94 8.31 -5.40 -9.75
CA GLU A 94 7.83 -5.95 -8.49
C GLU A 94 8.89 -6.80 -7.79
N ASN A 95 9.52 -7.74 -8.48
CA ASN A 95 10.59 -8.56 -7.91
C ASN A 95 11.76 -7.69 -7.41
N GLY A 96 12.09 -6.63 -8.16
CA GLY A 96 13.09 -5.63 -7.74
C GLY A 96 12.63 -4.68 -6.63
N GLY A 97 11.37 -4.79 -6.18
CA GLY A 97 10.73 -3.90 -5.21
C GLY A 97 10.77 -2.44 -5.63
N GLN A 98 10.75 -2.14 -6.93
CA GLN A 98 10.73 -0.78 -7.44
C GLN A 98 9.32 -0.21 -7.29
N THR A 99 9.20 1.09 -7.02
CA THR A 99 7.94 1.86 -6.94
C THR A 99 8.20 3.30 -7.36
N GLY A 100 7.15 4.06 -7.72
CA GLY A 100 7.28 5.49 -8.02
C GLY A 100 8.16 5.82 -9.24
N TRP A 101 8.13 4.94 -10.26
CA TRP A 101 8.89 5.07 -11.50
C TRP A 101 8.24 6.01 -12.54
N ARG A 102 6.93 6.25 -12.44
CA ARG A 102 6.18 7.11 -13.38
C ARG A 102 6.76 8.53 -13.37
N GLY A 103 6.99 9.10 -14.56
CA GLY A 103 7.58 10.41 -14.80
C GLY A 103 9.10 10.48 -14.55
N ARG A 104 9.77 9.38 -14.19
CA ARG A 104 11.22 9.36 -13.93
C ARG A 104 12.01 9.23 -15.22
N ASN A 105 13.23 9.76 -15.24
CA ASN A 105 14.19 9.58 -16.33
C ASN A 105 14.77 8.15 -16.33
N ILE A 106 13.97 7.18 -16.77
CA ILE A 106 14.32 5.76 -16.90
C ILE A 106 14.31 5.41 -18.38
N GLY A 107 15.40 4.82 -18.88
CA GLY A 107 15.51 4.39 -20.27
C GLY A 107 14.93 2.99 -20.50
N CYS A 108 14.33 2.77 -21.66
CA CYS A 108 13.82 1.50 -22.16
C CYS A 108 14.63 1.08 -23.39
N TYR A 109 15.32 -0.06 -23.30
CA TYR A 109 16.18 -0.58 -24.36
C TYR A 109 15.73 -2.01 -24.69
N VAL A 110 15.22 -2.23 -25.89
CA VAL A 110 14.69 -3.53 -26.31
C VAL A 110 15.41 -4.04 -27.55
N GLY A 111 15.99 -5.23 -27.42
CA GLY A 111 16.54 -5.99 -28.54
C GLY A 111 15.46 -6.85 -29.18
N VAL A 112 15.29 -6.72 -30.50
CA VAL A 112 14.27 -7.47 -31.26
C VAL A 112 14.93 -8.13 -32.47
N PHE A 113 14.36 -9.24 -32.91
CA PHE A 113 14.81 -9.94 -34.12
C PHE A 113 13.71 -10.02 -35.18
N GLY A 114 12.62 -10.73 -34.89
CA GLY A 114 11.53 -10.98 -35.84
C GLY A 114 10.46 -9.90 -35.87
N GLU A 115 9.83 -9.73 -37.04
CA GLU A 115 8.66 -8.89 -37.29
C GLU A 115 7.48 -9.72 -37.86
N ASP A 116 7.44 -11.01 -37.55
CA ASP A 116 6.49 -12.00 -38.05
C ASP A 116 5.03 -11.56 -37.92
N TRP A 117 4.68 -10.85 -36.84
CA TRP A 117 3.33 -10.36 -36.63
C TRP A 117 2.93 -9.27 -37.65
N LEU A 118 3.88 -8.41 -38.03
CA LEU A 118 3.69 -7.41 -39.10
C LEU A 118 3.53 -8.10 -40.45
N ASP A 119 4.36 -9.10 -40.75
CA ASP A 119 4.28 -9.90 -41.96
C ASP A 119 2.95 -10.66 -42.06
N LEU A 120 2.49 -11.25 -40.97
CA LEU A 120 1.19 -11.93 -40.92
C LEU A 120 0.03 -10.97 -41.18
N LYS A 121 0.06 -9.79 -40.56
CA LYS A 121 -0.98 -8.77 -40.78
C LYS A 121 -1.01 -8.22 -42.20
N THR A 122 0.14 -8.13 -42.86
CA THR A 122 0.21 -7.58 -44.22
C THR A 122 -0.27 -8.55 -45.29
N LYS A 123 -0.45 -9.83 -44.97
CA LYS A 123 -0.99 -10.84 -45.89
C LYS A 123 -2.48 -10.68 -46.17
N ASP A 124 -3.23 -10.09 -45.24
CA ASP A 124 -4.65 -9.76 -45.45
C ASP A 124 -4.81 -8.25 -45.65
N THR A 125 -4.94 -7.82 -46.91
CA THR A 125 -5.08 -6.41 -47.25
C THR A 125 -6.43 -5.81 -46.87
N GLN A 126 -7.42 -6.65 -46.51
CA GLN A 126 -8.74 -6.20 -46.06
C GLN A 126 -8.76 -5.94 -44.55
N ASP A 127 -7.84 -6.54 -43.77
CA ASP A 127 -7.71 -6.34 -42.32
C ASP A 127 -6.83 -5.10 -41.99
N ASN A 128 -7.27 -3.93 -42.46
CA ASN A 128 -6.57 -2.66 -42.23
C ASN A 128 -7.29 -1.82 -41.15
N ASP A 129 -6.88 -1.99 -39.89
CA ASP A 129 -7.44 -1.28 -38.74
C ASP A 129 -6.50 -0.20 -38.16
N ARG A 130 -7.03 0.69 -37.31
CA ARG A 130 -6.29 1.82 -36.72
C ARG A 130 -5.08 1.43 -35.85
N TYR A 131 -5.03 0.20 -35.34
CA TYR A 131 -3.95 -0.34 -34.52
C TYR A 131 -2.86 -1.03 -35.36
N ARG A 132 -2.98 -1.08 -36.70
CA ARG A 132 -2.02 -1.77 -37.58
C ARG A 132 -0.58 -1.31 -37.32
N VAL A 133 -0.37 0.00 -37.27
CA VAL A 133 0.96 0.63 -37.19
C VAL A 133 1.54 0.46 -35.78
N VAL A 134 0.79 0.84 -34.75
CA VAL A 134 1.23 0.77 -33.34
C VAL A 134 1.24 -0.65 -32.75
N GLY A 135 0.50 -1.59 -33.36
CA GLY A 135 0.34 -2.94 -32.84
C GLY A 135 1.38 -3.94 -33.32
N ALA A 136 2.11 -3.64 -34.40
CA ALA A 136 3.07 -4.58 -34.99
C ALA A 136 4.42 -3.97 -35.39
N GLY A 137 4.54 -2.63 -35.40
CA GLY A 137 5.83 -1.99 -35.67
C GLY A 137 6.85 -2.27 -34.57
N ASP A 138 8.09 -2.54 -34.96
CA ASP A 138 9.21 -2.82 -34.05
C ASP A 138 9.45 -1.68 -33.03
N TYR A 139 9.42 -0.44 -33.49
CA TYR A 139 9.56 0.76 -32.66
C TYR A 139 8.51 0.85 -31.53
N ALA A 140 7.34 0.24 -31.74
CA ALA A 140 6.25 0.28 -30.76
C ALA A 140 6.56 -0.59 -29.55
N ILE A 141 7.50 -1.54 -29.64
CA ILE A 141 7.84 -2.43 -28.54
C ILE A 141 8.45 -1.64 -27.38
N SER A 142 9.54 -0.88 -27.60
CA SER A 142 10.12 -0.05 -26.54
C SER A 142 9.22 1.13 -26.16
N ASN A 143 8.58 1.76 -27.15
CA ASN A 143 7.77 2.96 -26.91
C ASN A 143 6.49 2.66 -26.12
N ARG A 144 5.85 1.50 -26.33
CA ARG A 144 4.69 1.11 -25.53
C ARG A 144 5.08 0.88 -24.08
N ILE A 145 6.20 0.22 -23.81
CA ILE A 145 6.72 0.05 -22.45
C ILE A 145 6.92 1.42 -21.79
N SER A 146 7.59 2.35 -22.47
CA SER A 146 7.79 3.70 -21.95
C SER A 146 6.47 4.46 -21.75
N TYR A 147 5.48 4.27 -22.61
CA TYR A 147 4.17 4.90 -22.49
C TYR A 147 3.36 4.33 -21.31
N GLU A 148 3.19 3.00 -21.24
CA GLU A 148 2.38 2.33 -20.22
C GLU A 148 2.96 2.51 -18.81
N TYR A 149 4.28 2.59 -18.69
CA TYR A 149 4.98 2.82 -17.42
C TYR A 149 5.37 4.27 -17.16
N ASP A 150 5.07 5.18 -18.09
CA ASP A 150 5.41 6.61 -18.00
C ASP A 150 6.91 6.83 -17.71
N LEU A 151 7.77 6.22 -18.54
CA LEU A 151 9.23 6.31 -18.43
C LEU A 151 9.73 7.48 -19.30
N GLY A 152 10.30 8.50 -18.67
CA GLY A 152 10.74 9.74 -19.34
C GLY A 152 12.14 9.72 -19.93
N GLY A 153 12.84 8.58 -19.91
CA GLY A 153 14.17 8.43 -20.49
C GLY A 153 14.17 7.94 -21.95
N PRO A 154 15.35 7.63 -22.51
CA PRO A 154 15.46 7.14 -23.89
C PRO A 154 14.66 5.85 -24.11
N SER A 155 13.88 5.78 -25.19
CA SER A 155 13.17 4.57 -25.62
C SER A 155 13.72 4.11 -26.95
N ILE A 156 14.44 2.98 -26.96
CA ILE A 156 15.23 2.52 -28.09
C ILE A 156 14.95 1.04 -28.36
N THR A 157 14.50 0.76 -29.58
CA THR A 157 14.49 -0.59 -30.14
C THR A 157 15.68 -0.75 -31.07
N PHE A 158 16.42 -1.85 -30.96
CA PHE A 158 17.59 -2.12 -31.79
C PHE A 158 17.61 -3.54 -32.34
N ARG A 159 18.18 -3.68 -33.55
CA ARG A 159 18.30 -4.93 -34.30
C ARG A 159 19.74 -5.15 -34.72
N THR A 160 20.40 -6.13 -34.11
CA THR A 160 21.77 -6.55 -34.47
C THR A 160 21.84 -8.05 -34.78
N GLY A 161 20.71 -8.67 -35.12
CA GLY A 161 20.61 -10.11 -35.32
C GLY A 161 20.67 -10.88 -33.99
N CYS A 162 21.35 -12.02 -33.95
CA CYS A 162 21.49 -12.83 -32.74
C CYS A 162 22.19 -12.11 -31.56
N SER A 163 22.89 -11.00 -31.82
CA SER A 163 23.48 -10.14 -30.77
C SER A 163 22.54 -9.09 -30.22
N SER A 164 21.26 -9.05 -30.63
CA SER A 164 20.31 -8.06 -30.14
C SER A 164 20.07 -8.17 -28.64
N SER A 165 20.47 -9.27 -27.97
CA SER A 165 20.54 -9.30 -26.49
C SER A 165 21.74 -9.98 -25.84
N LEU A 166 22.75 -10.46 -26.57
CA LEU A 166 24.06 -10.93 -26.05
C LEU A 166 24.29 -12.43 -25.63
N CYS A 167 24.22 -13.45 -26.51
CA CYS A 167 25.08 -14.66 -26.39
C CYS A 167 25.19 -15.53 -27.68
N HIS A 168 26.29 -16.29 -27.93
CA HIS A 168 26.55 -17.10 -29.14
C HIS A 168 26.39 -18.62 -28.97
N GLY A 169 27.42 -19.45 -28.76
CA GLY A 169 27.30 -20.90 -28.49
C GLY A 169 26.18 -21.63 -29.24
N THR A 170 26.17 -21.53 -30.57
CA THR A 170 25.01 -21.86 -31.42
C THR A 170 24.91 -23.34 -31.81
N GLY A 171 25.92 -24.17 -31.51
CA GLY A 171 25.92 -25.59 -31.85
C GLY A 171 26.33 -25.85 -33.30
N THR A 172 27.04 -24.92 -33.94
CA THR A 172 27.51 -25.07 -35.32
C THR A 172 28.96 -25.53 -35.35
N THR A 173 29.31 -26.47 -36.22
CA THR A 173 30.67 -27.03 -36.28
C THR A 173 31.75 -25.97 -36.45
N VAL A 174 31.51 -24.98 -37.32
CA VAL A 174 32.45 -23.88 -37.58
C VAL A 174 32.41 -22.81 -36.48
N GLY A 175 31.21 -22.43 -36.02
CA GLY A 175 31.02 -21.39 -35.02
C GLY A 175 31.59 -21.78 -33.66
N ASP A 176 31.27 -22.98 -33.18
CA ASP A 176 31.75 -23.48 -31.89
C ASP A 176 33.27 -23.63 -31.88
N THR A 177 33.86 -24.13 -32.98
CA THR A 177 35.33 -24.23 -33.13
C THR A 177 35.99 -22.85 -33.09
N SER A 178 35.43 -21.86 -33.79
CA SER A 178 35.97 -20.50 -33.83
C SER A 178 35.85 -19.79 -32.49
N GLU A 179 34.68 -19.86 -31.85
CA GLU A 179 34.42 -19.25 -30.54
C GLU A 179 35.34 -19.84 -29.46
N THR A 180 35.44 -21.17 -29.37
CA THR A 180 36.28 -21.83 -28.38
C THR A 180 37.77 -21.62 -28.62
N SER A 181 38.21 -21.47 -29.87
CA SER A 181 39.61 -21.12 -30.20
C SER A 181 39.97 -19.72 -29.70
N VAL A 182 39.06 -18.75 -29.79
CA VAL A 182 39.27 -17.40 -29.25
C VAL A 182 39.32 -17.45 -27.71
N VAL A 183 38.39 -18.16 -27.08
CA VAL A 183 38.39 -18.36 -25.62
C VAL A 183 39.68 -19.03 -25.14
N ALA A 184 40.14 -20.07 -25.86
CA ALA A 184 41.39 -20.75 -25.59
C ALA A 184 42.61 -19.82 -25.66
N ASN A 185 42.67 -18.93 -26.65
CA ASN A 185 43.77 -17.98 -26.79
C ASN A 185 43.83 -16.95 -25.65
N ILE A 186 42.68 -16.54 -25.11
CA ILE A 186 42.61 -15.53 -24.05
C ILE A 186 42.80 -16.17 -22.67
N PHE A 187 42.09 -17.26 -22.38
CA PHE A 187 41.97 -17.82 -21.03
C PHE A 187 42.67 -19.17 -20.83
N GLY A 188 43.21 -19.77 -21.90
CA GLY A 188 43.65 -21.17 -21.87
C GLY A 188 44.84 -21.48 -20.95
N LYS A 189 45.64 -20.47 -20.55
CA LYS A 189 46.72 -20.65 -19.57
C LYS A 189 46.18 -20.95 -18.18
N GLU A 190 45.20 -20.17 -17.72
CA GLU A 190 44.58 -20.31 -16.41
C GLU A 190 43.52 -21.42 -16.40
N GLY A 191 42.97 -21.76 -17.57
CA GLY A 191 41.85 -22.67 -17.74
C GLY A 191 40.52 -22.01 -17.35
N ILE A 192 39.45 -22.42 -18.01
CA ILE A 192 38.14 -21.76 -17.93
C ILE A 192 37.00 -22.76 -18.05
N TYR A 193 35.93 -22.51 -17.31
CA TYR A 193 34.67 -23.22 -17.50
C TYR A 193 33.88 -22.58 -18.63
N ILE A 194 33.45 -23.38 -19.60
CA ILE A 194 32.62 -22.93 -20.71
C ILE A 194 31.23 -23.59 -20.64
N GLY A 195 30.24 -22.91 -21.19
CA GLY A 195 28.92 -23.51 -21.36
C GLY A 195 27.95 -22.61 -22.09
N ALA A 196 26.89 -23.21 -22.61
CA ALA A 196 25.84 -22.53 -23.34
C ALA A 196 24.48 -22.75 -22.67
N VAL A 197 23.52 -21.85 -22.92
CA VAL A 197 22.13 -22.00 -22.46
C VAL A 197 21.20 -22.49 -23.57
N LYS A 198 21.60 -22.29 -24.83
CA LYS A 198 20.83 -22.67 -26.02
C LYS A 198 20.47 -24.15 -26.09
N PRO A 199 21.31 -25.10 -25.63
CA PRO A 199 20.91 -26.51 -25.58
C PRO A 199 19.73 -26.79 -24.65
N ASN A 200 19.42 -25.90 -23.71
CA ASN A 200 18.29 -26.06 -22.78
C ASN A 200 17.01 -25.37 -23.28
N VAL A 201 17.12 -24.18 -23.87
CA VAL A 201 15.97 -23.30 -24.18
C VAL A 201 15.93 -22.82 -25.63
N GLY A 202 16.81 -23.32 -26.48
CA GLY A 202 16.90 -22.95 -27.88
C GLY A 202 17.64 -21.64 -28.13
N HIS A 203 17.79 -21.32 -29.41
CA HIS A 203 18.32 -20.03 -29.83
C HIS A 203 17.19 -19.00 -29.89
N SER A 204 16.94 -18.29 -28.79
CA SER A 204 15.87 -17.27 -28.69
C SER A 204 16.21 -15.93 -29.35
N GLU A 205 17.07 -15.94 -30.39
CA GLU A 205 17.45 -14.78 -31.21
C GLU A 205 17.64 -13.48 -30.40
N GLY A 206 16.70 -12.53 -30.56
CA GLY A 206 16.68 -11.23 -29.90
C GLY A 206 16.67 -11.27 -28.38
N ALA A 207 16.36 -12.40 -27.73
CA ALA A 207 16.41 -12.63 -26.28
C ALA A 207 17.55 -13.57 -25.82
N SER A 208 18.39 -14.08 -26.74
CA SER A 208 19.43 -15.10 -26.45
C SER A 208 20.39 -14.69 -25.34
N GLY A 209 20.67 -13.41 -25.24
CA GLY A 209 21.69 -12.96 -24.33
C GLY A 209 21.26 -12.45 -23.00
N ILE A 210 20.11 -11.81 -22.93
CA ILE A 210 19.51 -11.53 -21.63
C ILE A 210 19.25 -12.85 -20.89
N THR A 211 18.88 -13.93 -21.62
CA THR A 211 18.78 -15.29 -21.08
C THR A 211 20.12 -15.80 -20.52
N SER A 212 21.23 -15.50 -21.19
CA SER A 212 22.58 -15.89 -20.74
C SER A 212 23.07 -15.03 -19.56
N VAL A 213 22.71 -13.74 -19.52
CA VAL A 213 22.93 -12.87 -18.36
C VAL A 213 22.19 -13.41 -17.16
N ILE A 214 20.90 -13.77 -17.30
CA ILE A 214 20.11 -14.36 -16.22
C ILE A 214 20.75 -15.66 -15.71
N LYS A 215 21.12 -16.60 -16.61
CA LYS A 215 21.86 -17.82 -16.24
C LYS A 215 23.13 -17.49 -15.44
N SER A 216 23.87 -16.49 -15.89
CA SER A 216 25.14 -16.06 -15.29
C SER A 216 24.95 -15.45 -13.91
N VAL A 217 23.96 -14.57 -13.75
CA VAL A 217 23.59 -14.01 -12.45
C VAL A 217 23.23 -15.15 -11.50
N LEU A 218 22.30 -16.04 -11.87
CA LEU A 218 21.90 -17.15 -10.99
C LEU A 218 23.06 -18.07 -10.61
N ALA A 219 23.98 -18.36 -11.54
CA ALA A 219 25.17 -19.16 -11.26
C ALA A 219 26.10 -18.50 -10.22
N LEU A 220 26.28 -17.17 -10.31
CA LEU A 220 27.03 -16.39 -9.33
C LEU A 220 26.27 -16.33 -7.99
N GLU A 221 24.95 -16.18 -8.02
CA GLU A 221 24.12 -16.11 -6.82
C GLU A 221 24.15 -17.40 -6.00
N LYS A 222 24.14 -18.54 -6.68
CA LYS A 222 24.17 -19.86 -6.06
C LYS A 222 25.58 -20.43 -5.91
N LEU A 223 26.60 -19.68 -6.31
CA LEU A 223 28.00 -20.12 -6.35
C LEU A 223 28.15 -21.53 -6.94
N THR A 224 27.44 -21.77 -8.04
CA THR A 224 27.35 -23.08 -8.70
C THR A 224 27.28 -22.86 -10.20
N ILE A 225 28.09 -23.60 -10.96
CA ILE A 225 28.09 -23.61 -12.41
C ILE A 225 27.11 -24.70 -12.87
N PRO A 226 26.01 -24.35 -13.56
CA PRO A 226 25.04 -25.32 -14.04
C PRO A 226 25.63 -26.23 -15.14
N PRO A 227 25.17 -27.48 -15.25
CA PRO A 227 25.67 -28.44 -16.22
C PRO A 227 25.30 -28.05 -17.66
N ASN A 228 26.13 -28.48 -18.61
CA ASN A 228 25.79 -28.49 -20.03
C ASN A 228 24.99 -29.76 -20.37
N VAL A 229 24.11 -29.64 -21.35
CA VAL A 229 23.29 -30.76 -21.87
C VAL A 229 23.66 -31.07 -23.31
N HIS A 230 23.28 -32.28 -23.78
CA HIS A 230 23.52 -32.75 -25.15
C HIS A 230 24.99 -32.92 -25.58
N PHE A 231 25.94 -32.89 -24.63
CA PHE A 231 27.35 -33.19 -24.90
C PHE A 231 27.62 -34.69 -24.81
N GLN A 232 27.73 -35.37 -25.96
CA GLN A 232 28.00 -36.81 -26.04
C GLN A 232 29.46 -37.11 -26.41
N SER A 233 29.94 -36.55 -27.52
CA SER A 233 31.31 -36.73 -28.02
C SER A 233 31.96 -35.38 -28.32
N PRO A 234 33.23 -35.15 -27.90
CA PRO A 234 33.90 -33.87 -28.13
C PRO A 234 34.14 -33.63 -29.63
N ASN A 235 33.89 -32.40 -30.09
CA ASN A 235 34.32 -31.97 -31.42
C ASN A 235 35.86 -31.96 -31.47
N PRO A 236 36.50 -32.76 -32.35
CA PRO A 236 37.95 -32.91 -32.38
C PRO A 236 38.71 -31.62 -32.75
N ASN A 237 38.01 -30.63 -33.33
CA ASN A 237 38.60 -29.35 -33.68
C ASN A 237 38.71 -28.38 -32.49
N ILE A 238 38.14 -28.72 -31.33
CA ILE A 238 38.17 -27.86 -30.13
C ILE A 238 39.32 -28.29 -29.21
N PRO A 239 40.24 -27.38 -28.80
CA PRO A 239 41.43 -27.72 -28.04
C PRO A 239 41.17 -27.88 -26.53
N PHE A 240 40.23 -28.76 -26.13
CA PHE A 240 39.80 -28.93 -24.74
C PHE A 240 40.96 -29.14 -23.75
N GLU A 241 41.82 -30.13 -24.00
CA GLU A 241 42.95 -30.46 -23.12
C GLU A 241 44.04 -29.39 -23.17
N LYS A 242 44.50 -29.03 -24.38
CA LYS A 242 45.61 -28.09 -24.60
C LYS A 242 45.30 -26.70 -24.02
N ALA A 243 44.05 -26.26 -24.10
CA ALA A 243 43.62 -24.95 -23.62
C ALA A 243 42.87 -25.01 -22.29
N ARG A 244 42.89 -26.15 -21.58
CA ARG A 244 42.27 -26.31 -20.25
C ARG A 244 40.81 -25.82 -20.23
N LEU A 245 40.08 -26.06 -21.33
CA LEU A 245 38.65 -25.72 -21.44
C LEU A 245 37.86 -26.81 -20.72
N GLN A 246 37.13 -26.42 -19.68
CA GLN A 246 36.38 -27.33 -18.85
C GLN A 246 34.89 -27.18 -19.16
N LEU A 247 34.22 -28.30 -19.45
CA LEU A 247 32.80 -28.32 -19.73
C LEU A 247 32.08 -29.05 -18.58
N PRO A 248 31.44 -28.32 -17.65
CA PRO A 248 30.68 -28.93 -16.58
C PRO A 248 29.56 -29.80 -17.14
N LEU A 249 29.57 -31.10 -16.82
CA LEU A 249 28.50 -32.04 -17.15
C LEU A 249 27.59 -32.30 -15.93
N GLU A 250 28.01 -31.89 -14.74
CA GLU A 250 27.22 -31.89 -13.51
C GLU A 250 27.23 -30.50 -12.88
N ALA A 251 26.27 -30.23 -11.98
CA ALA A 251 26.26 -29.01 -11.19
C ALA A 251 27.58 -28.91 -10.38
N THR A 252 28.39 -27.91 -10.71
CA THR A 252 29.77 -27.81 -10.22
C THR A 252 29.90 -26.62 -9.29
N ALA A 253 30.38 -26.83 -8.06
CA ALA A 253 30.58 -25.73 -7.12
C ALA A 253 31.57 -24.70 -7.68
N TRP A 254 31.34 -23.41 -7.39
CA TRP A 254 32.27 -22.36 -7.80
C TRP A 254 33.65 -22.57 -7.15
N PRO A 255 34.77 -22.53 -7.90
CA PRO A 255 36.09 -22.69 -7.32
C PRO A 255 36.38 -21.62 -6.27
N LYS A 256 36.84 -22.04 -5.08
CA LYS A 256 37.09 -21.16 -3.93
C LYS A 256 38.34 -20.28 -4.09
N ASP A 257 39.26 -20.70 -4.95
CA ASP A 257 40.55 -20.07 -5.24
C ASP A 257 40.50 -19.09 -6.42
N ARG A 258 39.32 -18.87 -7.01
CA ARG A 258 39.14 -18.03 -8.20
C ARG A 258 38.13 -16.91 -7.98
N SER A 259 38.37 -15.78 -8.65
CA SER A 259 37.41 -14.68 -8.70
C SER A 259 36.09 -15.12 -9.35
N GLN A 260 34.97 -14.73 -8.76
CA GLN A 260 33.64 -14.98 -9.28
C GLN A 260 33.33 -14.02 -10.44
N ARG A 261 33.74 -14.41 -11.64
CA ARG A 261 33.53 -13.64 -12.87
C ARG A 261 32.98 -14.56 -13.96
N ILE A 262 32.02 -14.04 -14.71
CA ILE A 262 31.51 -14.68 -15.91
C ILE A 262 31.70 -13.70 -17.06
N SER A 263 32.12 -14.26 -18.18
CA SER A 263 32.17 -13.60 -19.47
C SER A 263 31.05 -14.14 -20.34
N ILE A 264 30.35 -13.25 -21.04
CA ILE A 264 29.19 -13.57 -21.88
C ILE A 264 29.50 -13.08 -23.30
N ASN A 265 29.54 -13.97 -24.27
CA ASN A 265 29.91 -13.66 -25.66
C ASN A 265 28.72 -13.77 -26.59
N SER A 266 28.49 -12.78 -27.46
CA SER A 266 27.45 -12.83 -28.48
C SER A 266 27.86 -12.34 -29.84
N PHE A 267 27.57 -13.15 -30.85
CA PHE A 267 27.91 -12.85 -32.23
C PHE A 267 26.64 -12.89 -33.08
N GLY A 268 26.27 -11.73 -33.63
CA GLY A 268 25.14 -11.58 -34.55
C GLY A 268 25.53 -11.96 -35.97
N ILE A 269 24.58 -12.51 -36.74
CA ILE A 269 24.79 -12.88 -38.14
C ILE A 269 25.21 -11.69 -39.02
N GLY A 270 24.84 -10.47 -38.64
CA GLY A 270 25.28 -9.22 -39.29
C GLY A 270 26.71 -8.77 -38.95
N GLY A 271 27.45 -9.53 -38.14
CA GLY A 271 28.85 -9.23 -37.78
C GLY A 271 29.04 -8.36 -36.53
N THR A 272 27.96 -7.95 -35.85
CA THR A 272 28.03 -7.23 -34.57
C THR A 272 28.32 -8.20 -33.42
N ASN A 273 29.36 -7.91 -32.64
CA ASN A 273 29.79 -8.71 -31.49
C ASN A 273 29.68 -7.89 -30.21
N ALA A 274 29.28 -8.50 -29.10
CA ALA A 274 29.28 -7.83 -27.82
C ALA A 274 29.55 -8.76 -26.63
N HIS A 275 30.08 -8.17 -25.57
CA HIS A 275 30.74 -8.84 -24.45
C HIS A 275 30.51 -8.07 -23.14
N ILE A 276 30.22 -8.80 -22.04
CA ILE A 276 30.01 -8.22 -20.71
C ILE A 276 30.96 -8.87 -19.69
N GLU A 277 31.57 -8.05 -18.82
CA GLU A 277 32.30 -8.49 -17.64
C GLU A 277 31.81 -7.77 -16.36
N ASN A 278 31.98 -8.44 -15.20
CA ASN A 278 31.92 -7.90 -13.84
C ASN A 278 30.52 -7.65 -13.20
N LEU A 279 29.81 -8.74 -12.86
CA LEU A 279 28.50 -8.73 -12.15
C LEU A 279 28.61 -8.84 -10.62
N GLN A 280 29.76 -8.51 -10.02
CA GLN A 280 30.15 -8.97 -8.67
C GLN A 280 29.52 -8.22 -7.47
N LYS A 281 28.46 -7.42 -7.65
CA LYS A 281 27.88 -6.67 -6.53
C LYS A 281 26.37 -6.77 -6.46
N TYR A 282 25.90 -7.98 -6.24
CA TYR A 282 24.59 -8.21 -5.66
C TYR A 282 24.73 -9.50 -4.86
N LEU A 283 24.54 -9.40 -3.54
CA LEU A 283 24.04 -10.43 -2.63
C LEU A 283 24.70 -10.35 -1.25
N GLU A 284 23.86 -10.01 -0.28
CA GLU A 284 23.96 -10.58 1.06
C GLU A 284 22.69 -11.40 1.29
N THR A 285 22.88 -12.62 1.80
CA THR A 285 21.88 -13.67 1.97
C THR A 285 20.80 -13.34 3.01
N THR A 286 19.64 -13.94 2.80
CA THR A 286 18.35 -13.61 3.41
C THR A 286 17.97 -14.65 4.46
N LYS A 287 17.65 -14.21 5.68
CA LYS A 287 16.53 -14.78 6.43
C LYS A 287 15.46 -13.70 6.46
N SER A 288 14.31 -13.98 5.86
CA SER A 288 13.21 -13.02 5.81
C SER A 288 12.55 -12.92 7.18
N SER A 289 12.41 -11.71 7.70
CA SER A 289 11.58 -11.43 8.87
C SER A 289 10.15 -11.07 8.46
N LEU A 290 9.19 -11.14 9.38
CA LEU A 290 7.85 -10.58 9.16
C LEU A 290 7.91 -9.06 8.87
N GLY A 291 8.93 -8.37 9.37
CA GLY A 291 9.21 -6.97 9.07
C GLY A 291 9.55 -6.75 7.60
N ASP A 292 10.34 -7.64 6.98
CA ASP A 292 10.71 -7.55 5.56
C ASP A 292 9.52 -7.82 4.63
N ILE A 293 8.60 -8.70 5.04
CA ILE A 293 7.34 -8.93 4.32
C ILE A 293 6.47 -7.67 4.37
N ALA A 294 6.26 -7.10 5.57
CA ALA A 294 5.48 -5.88 5.73
C ALA A 294 6.11 -4.71 4.96
N TYR A 295 7.44 -4.57 5.03
CA TYR A 295 8.20 -3.58 4.26
C TYR A 295 7.99 -3.74 2.75
N THR A 296 8.15 -4.98 2.25
CA THR A 296 8.07 -5.24 0.81
C THR A 296 6.66 -5.01 0.28
N LEU A 297 5.64 -5.58 0.93
CA LEU A 297 4.24 -5.42 0.52
C LEU A 297 3.72 -4.00 0.72
N GLY A 298 4.15 -3.33 1.79
CA GLY A 298 3.61 -2.03 2.18
C GLY A 298 4.32 -0.83 1.59
N LEU A 299 5.61 -0.94 1.20
CA LEU A 299 6.39 0.20 0.70
C LEU A 299 7.09 -0.07 -0.63
N ARG A 300 7.21 -1.34 -1.05
CA ARG A 300 7.98 -1.77 -2.24
C ARG A 300 7.10 -2.50 -3.26
N ARG A 301 5.79 -2.21 -3.23
CA ARG A 301 4.78 -2.60 -4.22
C ARG A 301 3.89 -1.40 -4.54
N GLU A 302 3.33 -1.41 -5.74
CA GLU A 302 2.39 -0.37 -6.16
C GLU A 302 1.00 -0.62 -5.54
N HIS A 303 0.35 0.41 -5.00
CA HIS A 303 -0.90 0.28 -4.26
C HIS A 303 -2.15 0.43 -5.14
N MET A 304 -2.63 -0.71 -5.65
CA MET A 304 -3.79 -0.80 -6.53
C MET A 304 -5.12 -0.36 -5.88
N PRO A 305 -6.18 -0.12 -6.68
CA PRO A 305 -7.50 0.29 -6.18
C PRO A 305 -8.18 -0.75 -5.28
N HIS A 306 -7.95 -2.05 -5.53
CA HIS A 306 -8.43 -3.13 -4.68
C HIS A 306 -7.42 -3.39 -3.57
N ARG A 307 -7.80 -3.11 -2.33
CA ARG A 307 -6.87 -3.12 -1.20
C ARG A 307 -7.35 -4.06 -0.12
N ALA A 308 -6.38 -4.70 0.51
CA ALA A 308 -6.59 -5.51 1.68
C ALA A 308 -5.47 -5.30 2.69
N PHE A 309 -5.74 -5.56 3.96
CA PHE A 309 -4.71 -5.62 4.99
C PHE A 309 -4.98 -6.81 5.93
N ALA A 310 -3.91 -7.25 6.60
CA ALA A 310 -3.96 -8.22 7.68
C ALA A 310 -2.88 -7.85 8.71
N PHE A 311 -3.08 -8.27 9.97
CA PHE A 311 -2.08 -8.17 11.01
C PHE A 311 -1.49 -9.54 11.32
N THR A 312 -0.21 -9.57 11.62
CA THR A 312 0.47 -10.78 12.05
C THR A 312 1.13 -10.52 13.39
N GLU A 313 0.97 -11.45 14.32
CA GLU A 313 1.68 -11.44 15.60
C GLU A 313 3.06 -12.09 15.40
N ALA A 314 3.95 -11.96 16.39
CA ALA A 314 5.31 -12.54 16.31
C ALA A 314 5.33 -14.07 16.11
N ASN A 315 4.20 -14.75 16.36
CA ASN A 315 4.00 -16.18 16.10
C ASN A 315 3.73 -16.52 14.61
N GLY A 316 3.66 -15.51 13.72
CA GLY A 316 3.44 -15.67 12.28
C GLY A 316 1.99 -15.91 11.87
N LYS A 317 1.03 -15.88 12.80
CA LYS A 317 -0.39 -16.07 12.49
C LYS A 317 -1.00 -14.75 11.99
N ALA A 318 -1.35 -14.70 10.71
CA ALA A 318 -2.07 -13.58 10.12
C ALA A 318 -3.56 -13.60 10.51
N SER A 319 -4.15 -12.42 10.71
CA SER A 319 -5.60 -12.22 10.79
C SER A 319 -6.27 -12.51 9.45
N SER A 320 -7.60 -12.64 9.45
CA SER A 320 -8.36 -12.58 8.20
C SER A 320 -8.10 -11.26 7.47
N PHE A 321 -8.06 -11.31 6.14
CA PHE A 321 -7.95 -10.12 5.32
C PHE A 321 -9.25 -9.33 5.33
N GLU A 322 -9.18 -8.06 5.72
CA GLU A 322 -10.23 -7.08 5.44
C GLU A 322 -9.99 -6.53 4.04
N LYS A 323 -11.03 -6.55 3.19
CA LYS A 323 -10.95 -6.20 1.76
C LYS A 323 -11.98 -5.14 1.42
N THR A 324 -11.57 -4.13 0.65
CA THR A 324 -12.48 -3.10 0.13
C THR A 324 -12.14 -2.79 -1.33
N LYS A 325 -13.18 -2.48 -2.12
CA LYS A 325 -13.04 -1.91 -3.46
C LYS A 325 -12.92 -0.39 -3.33
N PHE A 326 -11.95 0.19 -4.04
CA PHE A 326 -11.65 1.62 -4.03
C PHE A 326 -12.87 2.53 -3.80
N SER A 327 -12.84 3.27 -2.70
CA SER A 327 -13.76 4.36 -2.39
C SER A 327 -12.91 5.48 -1.79
N LYS A 328 -12.93 6.66 -2.40
CA LYS A 328 -12.30 7.85 -1.82
C LYS A 328 -13.35 8.56 -0.97
N ALA A 329 -13.31 8.30 0.34
CA ALA A 329 -14.27 8.86 1.28
C ALA A 329 -13.60 9.95 2.14
N PRO A 330 -14.16 11.17 2.23
CA PRO A 330 -13.68 12.18 3.17
C PRO A 330 -13.72 11.67 4.61
N ILE A 331 -12.70 12.05 5.38
CA ILE A 331 -12.58 11.71 6.80
C ILE A 331 -13.24 12.82 7.62
N VAL A 332 -14.09 12.41 8.55
CA VAL A 332 -14.69 13.28 9.55
C VAL A 332 -14.10 12.89 10.89
N PHE A 333 -13.27 13.75 11.47
CA PHE A 333 -12.76 13.54 12.82
C PHE A 333 -13.84 13.89 13.84
N VAL A 334 -14.14 12.97 14.73
CA VAL A 334 -15.10 13.15 15.83
C VAL A 334 -14.36 12.94 17.14
N PHE A 335 -14.44 13.90 18.07
CA PHE A 335 -13.65 13.85 19.29
C PHE A 335 -14.54 13.47 20.47
N THR A 336 -14.11 12.49 21.26
CA THR A 336 -14.87 12.05 22.44
C THR A 336 -14.88 13.09 23.54
N GLU A 337 -15.99 13.14 24.26
CA GLU A 337 -16.12 13.93 25.48
C GLU A 337 -15.73 13.11 26.73
N GLN A 338 -16.00 13.68 27.91
CA GLN A 338 -15.85 13.00 29.19
C GLN A 338 -16.75 11.77 29.29
N GLY A 339 -16.27 10.75 30.02
CA GLY A 339 -16.89 9.45 30.19
C GLY A 339 -16.13 8.32 29.48
N ALA A 340 -15.29 8.67 28.49
CA ALA A 340 -14.44 7.71 27.78
C ALA A 340 -13.19 7.28 28.58
N GLN A 341 -12.75 8.10 29.55
CA GLN A 341 -11.49 7.90 30.28
C GLN A 341 -11.45 6.62 31.11
N TRP A 342 -10.24 6.08 31.31
CA TRP A 342 -9.98 4.93 32.18
C TRP A 342 -8.52 4.93 32.68
N PRO A 343 -8.21 4.32 33.85
CA PRO A 343 -6.85 4.30 34.38
C PRO A 343 -5.85 3.65 33.42
N GLY A 344 -4.77 4.36 33.09
CA GLY A 344 -3.74 3.86 32.16
C GLY A 344 -4.04 4.05 30.68
N MET A 345 -5.11 4.78 30.32
CA MET A 345 -5.38 5.14 28.94
C MET A 345 -4.15 5.82 28.29
N GLY A 346 -3.73 5.34 27.12
CA GLY A 346 -2.60 5.90 26.37
C GLY A 346 -1.21 5.55 26.91
N ARG A 347 -1.05 4.89 28.06
CA ARG A 347 0.27 4.57 28.64
C ARG A 347 1.16 3.79 27.67
N GLU A 348 0.61 2.75 27.04
CA GLU A 348 1.36 1.94 26.08
C GLU A 348 1.77 2.74 24.83
N LEU A 349 0.98 3.76 24.44
CA LEU A 349 1.34 4.65 23.33
C LEU A 349 2.50 5.58 23.72
N ILE A 350 2.52 6.08 24.96
CA ILE A 350 3.65 6.86 25.50
C ILE A 350 4.94 6.02 25.49
N GLU A 351 4.84 4.72 25.79
CA GLU A 351 6.00 3.81 25.83
C GLU A 351 6.47 3.40 24.43
N LYS A 352 5.55 3.20 23.47
CA LYS A 352 5.85 2.59 22.16
C LYS A 352 5.86 3.56 20.97
N VAL A 353 5.26 4.75 21.09
CA VAL A 353 5.05 5.68 19.96
C VAL A 353 5.72 7.01 20.27
N GLY A 354 6.90 7.24 19.70
CA GLY A 354 7.74 8.41 19.98
C GLY A 354 7.02 9.76 19.80
N ILE A 355 6.27 9.93 18.70
CA ILE A 355 5.53 11.18 18.44
C ILE A 355 4.43 11.43 19.50
N PHE A 356 3.75 10.39 19.96
CA PHE A 356 2.73 10.51 21.00
C PHE A 356 3.36 10.90 22.34
N GLN A 357 4.52 10.31 22.68
CA GLN A 357 5.29 10.69 23.87
C GLN A 357 5.76 12.14 23.82
N GLU A 358 6.27 12.59 22.67
CA GLU A 358 6.72 13.97 22.48
C GLU A 358 5.59 14.98 22.66
N ASP A 359 4.41 14.68 22.13
CA ASP A 359 3.20 15.49 22.29
C ASP A 359 2.77 15.58 23.76
N ILE A 360 2.74 14.46 24.49
CA ILE A 360 2.42 14.45 25.93
C ILE A 360 3.43 15.29 26.73
N ARG A 361 4.73 15.18 26.44
CA ARG A 361 5.76 15.99 27.09
C ARG A 361 5.66 17.47 26.73
N MET A 362 5.28 17.80 25.50
CA MET A 362 5.01 19.17 25.09
C MET A 362 3.85 19.75 25.90
N MET A 363 2.76 19.00 26.03
CA MET A 363 1.61 19.43 26.82
C MET A 363 2.01 19.68 28.29
N ASP A 364 2.85 18.81 28.84
CA ASP A 364 3.33 18.92 30.22
C ASP A 364 4.18 20.19 30.46
N ARG A 365 5.12 20.48 29.53
CA ARG A 365 5.92 21.72 29.59
C ARG A 365 5.07 22.98 29.56
N ILE A 366 3.99 22.98 28.78
CA ILE A 366 3.06 24.11 28.70
C ILE A 366 2.35 24.32 30.04
N LEU A 367 1.85 23.25 30.67
CA LEU A 367 1.19 23.36 31.97
C LEU A 367 2.14 23.81 33.10
N GLN A 368 3.38 23.33 33.09
CA GLN A 368 4.40 23.75 34.06
C GLN A 368 4.76 25.24 33.94
N GLY A 369 4.55 25.85 32.77
CA GLY A 369 4.77 27.28 32.53
C GLY A 369 3.67 28.20 33.06
N VAL A 370 2.54 27.66 33.54
CA VAL A 370 1.42 28.47 34.06
C VAL A 370 1.73 28.98 35.47
N THR A 371 1.53 30.28 35.71
CA THR A 371 1.63 30.86 37.06
C THR A 371 0.62 30.19 38.01
N ASN A 372 1.11 29.60 39.11
CA ASN A 372 0.32 28.69 39.98
C ASN A 372 -0.23 27.44 39.25
N GLY A 373 0.55 26.92 38.31
CA GLY A 373 0.24 25.70 37.56
C GLY A 373 0.17 24.44 38.43
N PRO A 374 -0.25 23.30 37.85
CA PRO A 374 -0.40 22.06 38.58
C PRO A 374 0.96 21.54 39.08
N SER A 375 0.98 20.97 40.30
CA SER A 375 2.16 20.25 40.83
C SER A 375 2.29 18.82 40.30
N TRP A 376 1.34 18.39 39.47
CA TRP A 376 1.28 17.07 38.84
C TRP A 376 1.60 17.17 37.34
N SER A 377 2.06 16.06 36.74
CA SER A 377 2.37 15.95 35.31
C SER A 377 1.24 15.27 34.54
N ILE A 378 1.04 15.61 33.25
CA ILE A 378 0.01 15.03 32.37
C ILE A 378 0.19 13.51 32.16
N GLU A 379 1.36 12.96 32.47
CA GLU A 379 1.54 11.51 32.63
C GLU A 379 0.52 10.90 33.61
N VAL A 380 -0.18 11.73 34.40
CA VAL A 380 -1.24 11.38 35.32
C VAL A 380 -2.44 12.34 35.17
N VAL A 381 -3.56 11.85 34.62
CA VAL A 381 -4.94 12.44 34.60
C VAL A 381 -5.34 13.34 33.40
N GLY A 382 -6.62 13.25 32.95
CA GLY A 382 -7.27 14.16 31.98
C GLY A 382 -8.82 14.25 32.09
N HIS A 383 -9.44 15.34 31.58
CA HIS A 383 -10.91 15.61 31.67
C HIS A 383 -11.54 16.56 30.59
N SER A 384 -12.76 16.22 30.14
CA SER A 384 -13.90 16.93 29.47
C SER A 384 -13.71 18.18 28.57
N SER A 385 -13.29 18.01 27.32
CA SER A 385 -12.88 19.13 26.45
C SER A 385 -13.00 18.87 24.94
N GLY A 386 -13.82 17.92 24.47
CA GLY A 386 -13.80 17.43 23.07
C GLY A 386 -13.76 18.53 21.99
N GLU A 387 -14.57 19.58 22.12
CA GLU A 387 -14.60 20.69 21.14
C GLU A 387 -13.34 21.60 21.19
N ILE A 388 -12.58 21.58 22.28
CA ILE A 388 -11.26 22.21 22.36
C ILE A 388 -10.26 21.42 21.50
N ALA A 389 -10.32 20.09 21.54
CA ALA A 389 -9.49 19.23 20.69
C ALA A 389 -9.85 19.38 19.21
N VAL A 390 -11.14 19.50 18.86
CA VAL A 390 -11.59 19.82 17.49
C VAL A 390 -11.01 21.16 17.03
N ALA A 391 -11.10 22.20 17.86
CA ALA A 391 -10.60 23.53 17.50
C ALA A 391 -9.08 23.60 17.35
N TYR A 392 -8.34 22.76 18.09
CA TYR A 392 -6.90 22.58 17.88
C TYR A 392 -6.63 21.83 16.57
N ALA A 393 -7.31 20.70 16.35
CA ALA A 393 -7.12 19.86 15.16
C ALA A 393 -7.52 20.56 13.86
N SER A 394 -8.52 21.44 13.91
CA SER A 394 -8.89 22.30 12.78
C SER A 394 -7.87 23.41 12.52
N GLY A 395 -6.95 23.66 13.45
CA GLY A 395 -5.95 24.72 13.36
C GLY A 395 -6.42 26.07 13.92
N ALA A 396 -7.64 26.19 14.42
CA ALA A 396 -8.14 27.45 14.97
C ALA A 396 -7.38 27.91 16.23
N LEU A 397 -6.93 26.94 17.05
CA LEU A 397 -6.12 27.17 18.25
C LEU A 397 -4.67 26.70 18.06
N SER A 398 -3.72 27.34 18.74
CA SER A 398 -2.41 26.72 19.00
C SER A 398 -2.53 25.62 20.06
N ALA A 399 -1.54 24.74 20.14
CA ALA A 399 -1.49 23.71 21.18
C ALA A 399 -1.54 24.34 22.58
N GLU A 400 -0.73 25.39 22.79
CA GLU A 400 -0.68 26.16 24.03
C GLU A 400 -2.05 26.67 24.45
N VAL A 401 -2.75 27.39 23.56
CA VAL A 401 -4.08 27.93 23.88
C VAL A 401 -5.08 26.82 24.17
N ALA A 402 -5.08 25.73 23.38
CA ALA A 402 -5.99 24.61 23.62
C ALA A 402 -5.79 23.96 25.00
N ILE A 403 -4.53 23.76 25.40
CA ILE A 403 -4.16 23.19 26.71
C ILE A 403 -4.61 24.12 27.84
N LEU A 404 -4.34 25.43 27.72
CA LEU A 404 -4.75 26.43 28.72
C LEU A 404 -6.26 26.51 28.87
N VAL A 405 -7.01 26.53 27.76
CA VAL A 405 -8.49 26.56 27.78
C VAL A 405 -9.03 25.33 28.51
N ALA A 406 -8.47 24.14 28.26
CA ALA A 406 -8.88 22.90 28.93
C ALA A 406 -8.52 22.91 30.43
N TYR A 407 -7.31 23.37 30.78
CA TYR A 407 -6.86 23.48 32.17
C TYR A 407 -7.73 24.44 32.99
N PHE A 408 -7.93 25.66 32.50
CA PHE A 408 -8.76 26.65 33.19
C PHE A 408 -10.23 26.26 33.25
N ARG A 409 -10.73 25.47 32.27
CA ARG A 409 -12.07 24.86 32.36
C ARG A 409 -12.14 23.93 33.57
N GLY A 410 -11.16 23.04 33.73
CA GLY A 410 -11.08 22.15 34.89
C GLY A 410 -11.01 22.88 36.23
N GLN A 411 -10.21 23.97 36.31
CA GLN A 411 -10.10 24.79 37.52
C GLN A 411 -11.40 25.50 37.87
N ALA A 412 -12.05 26.13 36.88
CA ALA A 412 -13.36 26.77 37.09
C ALA A 412 -14.41 25.75 37.58
N MET A 413 -14.39 24.52 37.06
CA MET A 413 -15.30 23.46 37.50
C MET A 413 -15.00 22.98 38.92
N LYS A 414 -13.71 22.85 39.29
CA LYS A 414 -13.32 22.39 40.63
C LYS A 414 -13.78 23.35 41.73
N THR A 415 -13.69 24.65 41.49
CA THR A 415 -14.19 25.67 42.42
C THR A 415 -15.71 25.59 42.56
N PHE A 416 -16.41 25.29 41.46
CA PHE A 416 -17.87 25.25 41.44
C PHE A 416 -18.47 23.97 42.04
N SER A 417 -17.86 22.81 41.77
CA SER A 417 -18.38 21.49 42.17
C SER A 417 -18.32 21.23 43.69
N SER A 418 -17.58 22.04 44.46
CA SER A 418 -17.60 21.99 45.92
C SER A 418 -18.83 22.67 46.54
N GLU A 419 -19.52 23.53 45.79
CA GLU A 419 -20.59 24.38 46.33
C GLU A 419 -21.98 24.03 45.76
N HIS A 420 -22.05 23.33 44.63
CA HIS A 420 -23.30 23.06 43.91
C HIS A 420 -23.45 21.56 43.60
N HIS A 421 -24.64 21.01 43.90
CA HIS A 421 -24.98 19.61 43.67
C HIS A 421 -26.05 19.51 42.58
N GLY A 422 -25.67 19.00 41.41
CA GLY A 422 -26.57 18.70 40.30
C GLY A 422 -26.37 17.27 39.79
N GLY A 423 -27.12 16.91 38.76
CA GLY A 423 -27.02 15.58 38.16
C GLY A 423 -27.17 15.60 36.65
N MET A 424 -26.74 14.51 36.02
CA MET A 424 -27.01 14.24 34.60
C MET A 424 -27.48 12.81 34.42
N ALA A 425 -28.31 12.56 33.41
CA ALA A 425 -28.79 11.22 33.07
C ALA A 425 -28.86 11.01 31.55
N ALA A 426 -28.44 9.83 31.09
CA ALA A 426 -28.65 9.40 29.71
C ALA A 426 -30.03 8.76 29.58
N VAL A 427 -30.79 9.17 28.56
CA VAL A 427 -32.16 8.73 28.30
C VAL A 427 -32.28 8.24 26.87
N GLY A 428 -32.86 7.04 26.68
CA GLY A 428 -33.14 6.40 25.38
C GLY A 428 -34.34 7.00 24.65
N LEU A 429 -34.43 8.34 24.61
CA LEU A 429 -35.43 9.08 23.84
C LEU A 429 -34.74 10.11 22.97
N GLY A 430 -35.26 10.34 21.77
CA GLY A 430 -34.89 11.50 20.95
C GLY A 430 -35.39 12.81 21.57
N SER A 431 -34.75 13.92 21.23
CA SER A 431 -35.00 15.25 21.82
C SER A 431 -36.48 15.65 21.83
N GLU A 432 -37.19 15.52 20.71
CA GLU A 432 -38.61 15.86 20.61
C GLU A 432 -39.51 15.00 21.51
N LYS A 433 -39.16 13.73 21.74
CA LYS A 433 -39.91 12.82 22.62
C LYS A 433 -39.59 13.07 24.10
N ALA A 434 -38.41 13.59 24.43
CA ALA A 434 -38.01 13.89 25.80
C ALA A 434 -38.61 15.22 26.31
N ARG A 435 -38.84 16.20 25.43
CA ARG A 435 -39.36 17.54 25.78
C ARG A 435 -40.62 17.53 26.67
N PRO A 436 -41.65 16.70 26.43
CA PRO A 436 -42.87 16.69 27.24
C PRO A 436 -42.65 16.31 28.71
N PHE A 437 -41.55 15.64 29.03
CA PHE A 437 -41.23 15.20 30.39
C PHE A 437 -40.42 16.24 31.18
N LEU A 438 -39.88 17.27 30.52
CA LEU A 438 -39.00 18.23 31.18
C LEU A 438 -39.74 19.10 32.19
N LYS A 439 -39.12 19.29 33.36
CA LYS A 439 -39.59 20.19 34.43
C LYS A 439 -38.66 21.40 34.56
N PRO A 440 -39.13 22.54 35.09
CA PRO A 440 -38.26 23.65 35.45
C PRO A 440 -37.11 23.18 36.33
N GLY A 441 -35.87 23.51 35.97
CA GLY A 441 -34.67 23.02 36.65
C GLY A 441 -34.01 21.81 35.98
N VAL A 442 -34.58 21.26 34.89
CA VAL A 442 -33.96 20.21 34.06
C VAL A 442 -34.03 20.58 32.58
N VAL A 443 -32.91 20.45 31.89
CA VAL A 443 -32.78 20.73 30.45
C VAL A 443 -32.19 19.54 29.69
N ILE A 444 -32.36 19.54 28.37
CA ILE A 444 -31.59 18.65 27.49
C ILE A 444 -30.19 19.25 27.35
N ALA A 445 -29.20 18.60 27.95
CA ALA A 445 -27.80 18.98 27.85
C ALA A 445 -27.15 18.50 26.55
N CYS A 446 -27.57 17.35 26.01
CA CYS A 446 -27.03 16.83 24.76
C CYS A 446 -28.11 16.12 23.92
N ASP A 447 -28.17 16.47 22.64
CA ASP A 447 -28.88 15.74 21.59
C ASP A 447 -27.90 14.75 20.95
N ASN A 448 -27.76 13.55 21.52
CA ASN A 448 -26.72 12.59 21.13
C ASN A 448 -27.05 11.85 19.83
N SER A 449 -28.29 11.42 19.66
CA SER A 449 -28.71 10.64 18.49
C SER A 449 -30.21 10.81 18.24
N PRO A 450 -30.76 10.30 17.12
CA PRO A 450 -32.20 10.32 16.89
C PRO A 450 -33.04 9.66 17.99
N GLU A 451 -32.42 8.82 18.83
CA GLU A 451 -33.08 8.01 19.86
C GLU A 451 -32.46 8.21 21.26
N GLY A 452 -31.59 9.21 21.45
CA GLY A 452 -30.88 9.36 22.72
C GLY A 452 -30.53 10.80 23.06
N VAL A 453 -30.84 11.20 24.30
CA VAL A 453 -30.48 12.50 24.87
C VAL A 453 -29.79 12.35 26.23
N THR A 454 -29.10 13.41 26.63
CA THR A 454 -28.62 13.57 28.00
C THR A 454 -29.39 14.70 28.66
N LEU A 455 -30.03 14.40 29.80
CA LEU A 455 -30.69 15.37 30.66
C LEU A 455 -29.72 15.89 31.74
N SER A 456 -29.88 17.15 32.14
CA SER A 456 -29.02 17.81 33.13
C SER A 456 -29.80 18.84 33.92
N GLY A 457 -29.57 18.91 35.23
CA GLY A 457 -30.28 19.84 36.09
C GLY A 457 -30.14 19.57 37.59
N ASP A 458 -31.07 20.12 38.34
CA ASP A 458 -31.17 19.92 39.79
C ASP A 458 -31.43 18.44 40.10
N SER A 459 -30.68 17.84 41.03
CA SER A 459 -30.69 16.37 41.24
C SER A 459 -32.07 15.81 41.57
N ASP A 460 -32.82 16.48 42.45
CA ASP A 460 -34.15 16.03 42.87
C ASP A 460 -35.14 16.09 41.69
N THR A 461 -35.18 17.23 40.99
CA THR A 461 -36.02 17.44 39.81
C THR A 461 -35.67 16.46 38.69
N LEU A 462 -34.38 16.17 38.50
CA LEU A 462 -33.92 15.17 37.53
C LEU A 462 -34.46 13.78 37.87
N GLY A 463 -34.43 13.39 39.15
CA GLY A 463 -35.04 12.15 39.63
C GLY A 463 -36.52 12.07 39.26
N GLU A 464 -37.29 13.13 39.54
CA GLU A 464 -38.71 13.17 39.21
C GLU A 464 -38.99 13.08 37.70
N VAL A 465 -38.14 13.68 36.86
CA VAL A 465 -38.26 13.58 35.39
C VAL A 465 -38.01 12.15 34.93
N LEU A 466 -37.01 11.47 35.48
CA LEU A 466 -36.71 10.08 35.13
C LEU A 466 -37.81 9.12 35.61
N ASP A 467 -38.36 9.34 36.80
CA ASP A 467 -39.51 8.58 37.30
C ASP A 467 -40.73 8.76 36.40
N GLY A 468 -40.98 10.00 35.93
CA GLY A 468 -42.05 10.29 34.98
C GLY A 468 -41.87 9.58 33.62
N ILE A 469 -40.64 9.48 33.13
CA ILE A 469 -40.32 8.75 31.90
C ILE A 469 -40.54 7.25 32.09
N HIS A 470 -40.01 6.66 33.17
CA HIS A 470 -40.22 5.24 33.47
C HIS A 470 -41.69 4.89 33.73
N ALA A 471 -42.47 5.81 34.31
CA ALA A 471 -43.90 5.61 34.52
C ALA A 471 -44.69 5.63 33.20
N HIS A 472 -44.20 6.35 32.17
CA HIS A 472 -44.78 6.34 30.84
C HIS A 472 -44.47 5.06 30.08
N ASP A 473 -43.21 4.61 30.13
CA ASP A 473 -42.75 3.36 29.55
C ASP A 473 -41.47 2.90 30.29
N ASN A 474 -41.57 1.76 30.96
CA ASN A 474 -40.50 1.21 31.79
C ASN A 474 -39.37 0.56 30.98
N GLU A 475 -39.56 0.35 29.67
CA GLU A 475 -38.53 -0.14 28.75
C GLU A 475 -37.61 0.98 28.25
N ILE A 476 -37.97 2.26 28.47
CA ILE A 476 -37.10 3.39 28.12
C ILE A 476 -35.87 3.37 29.01
N PHE A 477 -34.69 3.26 28.37
CA PHE A 477 -33.42 3.33 29.07
C PHE A 477 -33.24 4.68 29.77
N CYS A 478 -33.09 4.68 31.09
CA CYS A 478 -32.71 5.84 31.90
C CYS A 478 -31.55 5.47 32.82
N ARG A 479 -30.43 6.20 32.74
CA ARG A 479 -29.27 5.95 33.59
C ARG A 479 -28.64 7.24 34.08
N HIS A 480 -28.57 7.41 35.41
CA HIS A 480 -27.76 8.47 36.02
C HIS A 480 -26.29 8.34 35.62
N LEU A 481 -25.69 9.45 35.21
CA LEU A 481 -24.27 9.53 34.95
C LEU A 481 -23.52 9.74 36.27
N ALA A 482 -22.32 9.18 36.37
CA ALA A 482 -21.47 9.30 37.56
C ALA A 482 -20.80 10.70 37.62
N VAL A 483 -21.61 11.75 37.65
CA VAL A 483 -21.22 13.14 37.79
C VAL A 483 -22.19 13.83 38.76
N ASN A 484 -21.65 14.68 39.64
CA ASN A 484 -22.39 15.46 40.62
C ASN A 484 -22.58 16.93 40.19
N VAL A 485 -22.36 17.21 38.90
CA VAL A 485 -22.43 18.53 38.30
C VAL A 485 -23.36 18.46 37.09
N ALA A 486 -24.31 19.40 37.01
CA ALA A 486 -25.24 19.52 35.89
C ALA A 486 -24.62 20.34 34.74
N TYR A 487 -23.75 19.72 33.93
CA TYR A 487 -23.15 20.38 32.77
C TYR A 487 -24.20 20.79 31.71
N HIS A 488 -23.93 21.85 30.94
CA HIS A 488 -24.83 22.37 29.91
C HIS A 488 -26.24 22.71 30.42
N SER A 489 -26.32 23.22 31.66
CA SER A 489 -27.56 23.66 32.32
C SER A 489 -27.40 25.05 32.93
N HIS A 490 -28.44 25.54 33.61
CA HIS A 490 -28.41 26.77 34.40
C HIS A 490 -27.30 26.77 35.47
N HIS A 491 -26.81 25.61 35.90
CA HIS A 491 -25.68 25.52 36.85
C HIS A 491 -24.38 26.06 36.25
N MET A 492 -24.21 26.10 34.93
CA MET A 492 -22.96 26.51 34.29
C MET A 492 -22.82 28.03 34.08
N VAL A 493 -23.78 28.83 34.55
CA VAL A 493 -23.78 30.28 34.33
C VAL A 493 -22.56 30.95 34.98
N GLU A 494 -22.40 30.81 36.29
CA GLU A 494 -21.29 31.42 37.03
C GLU A 494 -19.94 30.83 36.62
N ALA A 495 -19.86 29.50 36.55
CA ALA A 495 -18.63 28.81 36.21
C ALA A 495 -18.14 29.15 34.79
N GLY A 496 -19.06 29.43 33.86
CA GLY A 496 -18.73 29.95 32.52
C GLY A 496 -18.18 31.37 32.52
N GLU A 497 -18.62 32.24 33.43
CA GLU A 497 -18.06 33.59 33.57
C GLU A 497 -16.66 33.58 34.16
N VAL A 498 -16.42 32.72 35.15
CA VAL A 498 -15.09 32.47 35.70
C VAL A 498 -14.17 31.93 34.61
N HIS A 499 -14.63 30.95 33.83
CA HIS A 499 -13.87 30.37 32.71
C HIS A 499 -13.52 31.41 31.65
N GLU A 500 -14.48 32.24 31.22
CA GLU A 500 -14.25 33.32 30.24
C GLU A 500 -13.15 34.27 30.71
N LYS A 501 -13.21 34.72 31.97
CA LYS A 501 -12.22 35.63 32.56
C LYS A 501 -10.82 35.01 32.62
N MET A 502 -10.72 33.73 32.98
CA MET A 502 -9.42 33.03 33.04
C MET A 502 -8.81 32.81 31.66
N VAL A 503 -9.64 32.55 30.65
CA VAL A 503 -9.17 32.22 29.29
C VAL A 503 -8.89 33.46 28.44
N HIS A 504 -9.63 34.55 28.65
CA HIS A 504 -9.53 35.77 27.85
C HIS A 504 -8.09 36.28 27.63
N PRO A 505 -7.20 36.34 28.64
CA PRO A 505 -5.81 36.81 28.47
C PRO A 505 -4.96 35.92 27.56
N HIS A 506 -5.37 34.66 27.37
CA HIS A 506 -4.64 33.66 26.61
C HIS A 506 -5.26 33.38 25.23
N CYS A 507 -6.40 33.99 24.90
CA CYS A 507 -7.07 33.78 23.62
C CYS A 507 -6.30 34.43 22.46
N ALA A 508 -5.62 33.60 21.67
CA ALA A 508 -5.14 33.95 20.34
C ALA A 508 -5.76 33.02 19.30
N HIS A 509 -6.10 33.55 18.13
CA HIS A 509 -6.62 32.78 17.00
C HIS A 509 -5.59 32.71 15.88
N LYS A 510 -5.57 31.61 15.13
CA LYS A 510 -4.75 31.51 13.91
C LYS A 510 -5.40 32.22 12.73
N LEU A 511 -4.67 32.37 11.62
CA LEU A 511 -5.15 33.00 10.39
C LEU A 511 -6.11 32.10 9.57
N SER A 512 -6.09 30.79 9.78
CA SER A 512 -6.92 29.84 9.04
C SER A 512 -7.27 28.62 9.88
N MET A 513 -8.38 27.96 9.52
CA MET A 513 -8.80 26.69 10.10
C MET A 513 -9.50 25.82 9.04
N ALA A 514 -9.50 24.50 9.25
CA ALA A 514 -10.39 23.59 8.55
C ALA A 514 -11.84 23.80 9.03
N PRO A 515 -12.86 23.54 8.18
CA PRO A 515 -14.25 23.66 8.58
C PRO A 515 -14.57 22.79 9.80
N MET A 516 -15.21 23.40 10.80
CA MET A 516 -15.60 22.74 12.04
C MET A 516 -17.11 22.78 12.19
N TYR A 517 -17.75 21.62 12.38
CA TYR A 517 -19.16 21.54 12.71
C TYR A 517 -19.35 21.80 14.21
N SER A 518 -19.85 22.98 14.55
CA SER A 518 -20.12 23.36 15.94
C SER A 518 -21.35 22.63 16.47
N THR A 519 -21.18 21.94 17.59
CA THR A 519 -22.31 21.39 18.35
C THR A 519 -23.02 22.44 19.19
N VAL A 520 -22.47 23.65 19.32
CA VAL A 520 -23.10 24.78 20.05
C VAL A 520 -24.11 25.50 19.15
N SER A 521 -23.78 25.73 17.89
CA SER A 521 -24.64 26.44 16.94
C SER A 521 -25.34 25.53 15.93
N GLY A 522 -24.91 24.27 15.79
CA GLY A 522 -25.40 23.36 14.74
C GLY A 522 -24.98 23.78 13.33
N THR A 523 -23.97 24.65 13.20
CA THR A 523 -23.50 25.23 11.93
C THR A 523 -22.01 25.02 11.74
N ILE A 524 -21.54 25.17 10.51
CA ILE A 524 -20.11 25.15 10.18
C ILE A 524 -19.48 26.47 10.62
N ILE A 525 -18.31 26.38 11.25
CA ILE A 525 -17.42 27.49 11.60
C ILE A 525 -16.14 27.31 10.79
N SER A 526 -15.79 28.34 10.01
CA SER A 526 -14.54 28.41 9.24
C SER A 526 -13.70 29.64 9.58
N ASP A 527 -14.24 30.56 10.40
CA ASP A 527 -13.53 31.72 10.92
C ASP A 527 -13.04 31.42 12.35
N PRO A 528 -11.72 31.33 12.58
CA PRO A 528 -11.16 30.99 13.89
C PRO A 528 -11.40 32.08 14.95
N SER A 529 -11.68 33.33 14.55
CA SER A 529 -11.96 34.43 15.49
C SER A 529 -13.26 34.22 16.28
N ILE A 530 -14.19 33.42 15.74
CA ILE A 530 -15.44 33.05 16.39
C ILE A 530 -15.17 32.20 17.65
N LEU A 531 -14.11 31.39 17.67
CA LEU A 531 -13.81 30.43 18.74
C LEU A 531 -13.10 31.05 19.96
N ASN A 532 -13.40 32.31 20.24
CA ASN A 532 -12.86 33.11 21.35
C ASN A 532 -13.42 32.71 22.74
N ALA A 533 -12.97 33.37 23.80
CA ALA A 533 -13.36 33.08 25.19
C ALA A 533 -14.89 33.11 25.40
N ARG A 534 -15.60 34.03 24.75
CA ARG A 534 -17.07 34.12 24.82
C ARG A 534 -17.75 32.91 24.19
N TYR A 535 -17.23 32.42 23.07
CA TYR A 535 -17.71 31.17 22.48
C TYR A 535 -17.48 29.98 23.42
N ARG A 536 -16.35 29.94 24.13
CA ARG A 536 -16.05 28.87 25.10
C ARG A 536 -16.99 28.88 26.31
N ARG A 537 -17.34 30.06 26.83
CA ARG A 537 -18.43 30.21 27.80
C ARG A 537 -19.74 29.66 27.25
N LYS A 538 -20.10 30.06 26.01
CA LYS A 538 -21.32 29.59 25.36
C LYS A 538 -21.33 28.07 25.19
N ASN A 539 -20.20 27.46 24.83
CA ASN A 539 -20.05 26.00 24.75
C ASN A 539 -20.34 25.31 26.09
N LEU A 540 -19.85 25.86 27.20
CA LEU A 540 -20.08 25.30 28.53
C LEU A 540 -21.56 25.38 28.97
N GLN A 541 -22.27 26.41 28.51
CA GLN A 541 -23.63 26.74 28.94
C GLN A 541 -24.73 26.20 28.04
N SER A 542 -24.44 26.04 26.74
CA SER A 542 -25.45 25.66 25.74
C SER A 542 -25.56 24.13 25.61
N PRO A 543 -26.73 23.61 25.22
CA PRO A 543 -26.87 22.21 24.83
C PRO A 543 -25.92 21.81 23.70
N VAL A 544 -25.43 20.57 23.74
CA VAL A 544 -24.59 19.96 22.71
C VAL A 544 -25.48 19.32 21.63
N LEU A 545 -25.52 19.92 20.44
CA LEU A 545 -26.32 19.50 19.28
C LEU A 545 -25.59 18.46 18.41
N PHE A 546 -25.14 17.36 19.01
CA PHE A 546 -24.27 16.38 18.34
C PHE A 546 -24.96 15.66 17.17
N ASN A 547 -26.16 15.12 17.39
CA ASN A 547 -26.97 14.49 16.35
C ASN A 547 -27.24 15.45 15.19
N THR A 548 -27.61 16.70 15.50
CA THR A 548 -27.83 17.73 14.48
C THR A 548 -26.56 17.97 13.64
N ALA A 549 -25.38 18.05 14.27
CA ALA A 549 -24.11 18.19 13.57
C ALA A 549 -23.82 16.98 12.66
N ILE A 550 -24.01 15.75 13.14
CA ILE A 550 -23.80 14.52 12.35
C ILE A 550 -24.76 14.45 11.16
N GLN A 551 -26.05 14.72 11.37
CA GLN A 551 -27.04 14.72 10.28
C GLN A 551 -26.71 15.78 9.22
N ARG A 552 -26.19 16.93 9.64
CA ARG A 552 -25.73 17.96 8.70
C ARG A 552 -24.52 17.51 7.89
N ILE A 553 -23.54 16.86 8.52
CA ILE A 553 -22.35 16.30 7.84
C ILE A 553 -22.76 15.25 6.79
N ILE A 554 -23.72 14.40 7.12
CA ILE A 554 -24.25 13.36 6.21
C ILE A 554 -25.01 13.98 5.03
N GLY A 555 -25.73 15.08 5.29
CA GLY A 555 -26.51 15.80 4.29
C GLY A 555 -25.76 16.84 3.46
N ASP A 556 -24.48 17.10 3.76
CA ASP A 556 -23.70 18.19 3.13
C ASP A 556 -23.38 17.90 1.64
N ASP A 557 -23.17 16.62 1.28
CA ASP A 557 -22.97 16.17 -0.09
C ASP A 557 -23.30 14.68 -0.29
N ASP A 558 -23.19 14.19 -1.53
CA ASP A 558 -23.48 12.80 -1.92
C ASP A 558 -22.35 11.79 -1.68
N GLN A 559 -21.27 12.19 -1.00
CA GLN A 559 -20.12 11.30 -0.77
C GLN A 559 -20.29 10.47 0.50
N SER A 560 -19.90 9.19 0.42
CA SER A 560 -19.66 8.37 1.62
C SER A 560 -18.58 9.02 2.50
N LYS A 561 -18.73 8.89 3.82
CA LYS A 561 -17.84 9.52 4.82
C LYS A 561 -17.29 8.47 5.77
N LEU A 562 -16.05 8.66 6.21
CA LEU A 562 -15.42 7.87 7.28
C LEU A 562 -15.41 8.69 8.57
N PHE A 563 -16.25 8.32 9.53
CA PHE A 563 -16.31 8.93 10.85
C PHE A 563 -15.25 8.28 11.76
N LEU A 564 -14.17 9.02 11.99
CA LEU A 564 -13.04 8.57 12.78
C LEU A 564 -13.12 9.18 14.20
N GLU A 565 -13.44 8.34 15.18
CA GLU A 565 -13.56 8.75 16.58
C GLU A 565 -12.17 8.80 17.25
N ILE A 566 -11.75 10.02 17.59
CA ILE A 566 -10.52 10.33 18.32
C ILE A 566 -10.85 10.38 19.82
N GLY A 567 -10.47 9.32 20.53
CA GLY A 567 -10.71 9.22 21.96
C GLY A 567 -10.03 8.02 22.60
N PRO A 568 -9.97 7.96 23.94
CA PRO A 568 -9.42 6.82 24.68
C PRO A 568 -10.37 5.60 24.73
N HIS A 569 -11.60 5.76 24.25
CA HIS A 569 -12.60 4.70 24.09
C HIS A 569 -13.68 5.14 23.09
N SER A 570 -14.43 4.18 22.53
CA SER A 570 -15.44 4.36 21.49
C SER A 570 -16.84 4.69 22.05
N THR A 571 -16.98 5.78 22.80
CA THR A 571 -18.26 6.16 23.42
C THR A 571 -19.27 6.72 22.42
N LEU A 572 -18.81 7.26 21.28
CA LEU A 572 -19.67 7.80 20.22
C LEU A 572 -20.10 6.75 19.19
N SER A 573 -19.61 5.51 19.30
CA SER A 573 -19.97 4.39 18.42
C SER A 573 -21.48 4.20 18.27
N GLY A 574 -22.21 4.13 19.38
CA GLY A 574 -23.67 3.94 19.38
C GLY A 574 -24.40 5.11 18.71
N PRO A 575 -24.25 6.36 19.20
CA PRO A 575 -24.88 7.54 18.63
C PRO A 575 -24.60 7.77 17.14
N ILE A 576 -23.35 7.57 16.70
CA ILE A 576 -22.99 7.71 15.29
C ILE A 576 -23.67 6.61 14.48
N ARG A 577 -23.58 5.34 14.89
CA ARG A 577 -24.21 4.22 14.15
C ARG A 577 -25.72 4.39 14.02
N GLN A 578 -26.41 4.88 15.05
CA GLN A 578 -27.84 5.20 14.97
C GLN A 578 -28.11 6.31 13.94
N SER A 579 -27.29 7.37 13.96
CA SER A 579 -27.38 8.45 12.96
C SER A 579 -27.13 7.95 11.53
N LEU A 580 -26.18 7.02 11.34
CA LEU A 580 -25.86 6.43 10.03
C LEU A 580 -26.98 5.50 9.53
N ALA A 581 -27.55 4.69 10.41
CA ALA A 581 -28.64 3.77 10.07
C ALA A 581 -29.88 4.52 9.55
N LYS A 582 -30.17 5.70 10.10
CA LYS A 582 -31.28 6.55 9.65
C LYS A 582 -31.03 7.19 8.27
N ALA A 583 -29.78 7.31 7.84
CA ALA A 583 -29.43 7.97 6.59
C ALA A 583 -29.62 7.09 5.33
N ASP A 584 -29.76 5.76 5.52
CA ASP A 584 -30.14 4.63 4.61
C ASP A 584 -29.64 4.62 3.14
N THR A 585 -28.89 5.63 2.69
CA THR A 585 -28.65 5.88 1.26
C THR A 585 -27.17 5.77 0.87
N LYS A 586 -26.24 5.67 1.83
CA LYS A 586 -24.79 5.80 1.61
C LYS A 586 -23.97 4.86 2.52
N ASP A 587 -22.87 4.31 2.01
CA ASP A 587 -21.92 3.45 2.75
C ASP A 587 -21.00 4.26 3.68
N HIS A 588 -21.61 5.01 4.61
CA HIS A 588 -20.86 5.69 5.67
C HIS A 588 -20.29 4.67 6.66
N ARG A 589 -19.07 4.89 7.13
CA ARG A 589 -18.42 3.99 8.09
C ARG A 589 -17.95 4.71 9.32
N TYR A 590 -18.01 4.01 10.44
CA TYR A 590 -17.52 4.46 11.74
C TYR A 590 -16.27 3.66 12.13
N LEU A 591 -15.21 4.36 12.56
CA LEU A 591 -13.92 3.81 12.93
C LEU A 591 -13.45 4.38 14.29
N PRO A 592 -13.25 3.56 15.34
CA PRO A 592 -12.68 4.01 16.61
C PRO A 592 -11.15 4.00 16.58
N THR A 593 -10.48 4.94 17.26
CA THR A 593 -9.01 4.87 17.40
C THR A 593 -8.54 3.94 18.52
N ILE A 594 -9.12 4.05 19.72
CA ILE A 594 -8.77 3.25 20.90
C ILE A 594 -10.03 2.64 21.49
N ILE A 595 -9.92 1.39 21.93
CA ILE A 595 -11.02 0.65 22.58
C ILE A 595 -10.52 0.12 23.93
N ARG A 596 -11.23 0.46 25.01
CA ARG A 596 -10.98 -0.07 26.36
C ARG A 596 -10.99 -1.60 26.34
N GLY A 597 -10.00 -2.20 27.01
CA GLY A 597 -9.83 -3.66 27.05
C GLY A 597 -9.14 -4.25 25.82
N LYS A 598 -8.75 -3.44 24.83
CA LYS A 598 -7.87 -3.85 23.73
C LYS A 598 -6.54 -3.11 23.82
N GLU A 599 -5.50 -3.69 23.24
CA GLU A 599 -4.21 -3.02 23.06
C GLU A 599 -4.38 -1.76 22.18
N PRO A 600 -4.04 -0.54 22.66
CA PRO A 600 -4.24 0.69 21.92
C PRO A 600 -3.47 0.74 20.59
N TRP A 601 -2.22 0.27 20.55
CA TRP A 601 -1.41 0.25 19.32
C TRP A 601 -2.04 -0.63 18.24
N ARG A 602 -2.59 -1.79 18.65
CA ARG A 602 -3.30 -2.70 17.74
C ARG A 602 -4.57 -2.07 17.20
N SER A 603 -5.32 -1.37 18.06
CA SER A 603 -6.55 -0.66 17.65
C SER A 603 -6.24 0.43 16.61
N LEU A 604 -5.16 1.18 16.82
CA LEU A 604 -4.69 2.19 15.86
C LEU A 604 -4.26 1.57 14.52
N LEU A 605 -3.56 0.43 14.55
CA LEU A 605 -3.19 -0.28 13.32
C LEU A 605 -4.42 -0.79 12.56
N VAL A 606 -5.42 -1.35 13.23
CA VAL A 606 -6.71 -1.75 12.63
C VAL A 606 -7.37 -0.57 11.93
N THR A 607 -7.39 0.58 12.59
CA THR A 607 -7.96 1.81 12.04
C THR A 607 -7.15 2.33 10.86
N ALA A 608 -5.81 2.27 10.91
CA ALA A 608 -4.95 2.59 9.78
C ALA A 608 -5.17 1.64 8.59
N GLY A 609 -5.31 0.34 8.82
CA GLY A 609 -5.66 -0.63 7.78
C GLY A 609 -7.01 -0.31 7.13
N ASN A 610 -8.01 0.02 7.94
CA ASN A 610 -9.33 0.43 7.45
C ASN A 610 -9.24 1.71 6.61
N LEU A 611 -8.52 2.72 7.07
CA LEU A 611 -8.25 3.94 6.30
C LEU A 611 -7.52 3.62 4.97
N TYR A 612 -6.53 2.72 4.97
CA TYR A 612 -5.76 2.33 3.79
C TYR A 612 -6.65 1.70 2.70
N THR A 613 -7.60 0.87 3.12
CA THR A 613 -8.53 0.19 2.19
C THR A 613 -9.55 1.15 1.56
N HIS A 614 -9.80 2.31 2.18
CA HIS A 614 -10.66 3.37 1.66
C HIS A 614 -9.84 4.54 1.07
N SER A 615 -8.61 4.25 0.63
CA SER A 615 -7.73 5.23 -0.04
C SER A 615 -7.54 6.54 0.73
N ALA A 616 -7.68 6.50 2.05
CA ALA A 616 -7.35 7.64 2.90
C ALA A 616 -5.84 7.92 2.81
N PRO A 617 -5.43 9.20 2.90
CA PRO A 617 -4.02 9.55 2.91
C PRO A 617 -3.37 9.02 4.20
N ILE A 618 -2.54 7.98 4.08
CA ILE A 618 -1.77 7.40 5.18
C ILE A 618 -0.30 7.46 4.82
N ILE A 619 0.52 7.86 5.80
CA ILE A 619 1.96 7.84 5.71
C ILE A 619 2.44 6.45 6.13
N LEU A 620 2.35 5.48 5.20
CA LEU A 620 2.78 4.09 5.45
C LEU A 620 4.21 3.96 6.00
N PRO A 621 5.21 4.80 5.61
CA PRO A 621 6.54 4.76 6.20
C PRO A 621 6.59 5.06 7.70
N SER A 622 5.57 5.72 8.26
CA SER A 622 5.46 5.94 9.72
C SER A 622 4.91 4.72 10.47
N LEU A 623 4.31 3.77 9.76
CA LEU A 623 3.71 2.55 10.32
C LEU A 623 4.57 1.31 10.08
N ILE A 624 5.31 1.28 8.97
CA ILE A 624 6.08 0.14 8.50
C ILE A 624 7.56 0.50 8.57
N ALA A 625 8.28 -0.21 9.43
CA ALA A 625 9.73 -0.05 9.55
C ALA A 625 10.42 -0.39 8.22
N GLN A 626 11.57 0.26 7.97
CA GLN A 626 12.44 -0.11 6.87
C GLN A 626 12.93 -1.55 7.03
N GLY A 627 12.98 -2.30 5.93
CA GLY A 627 13.42 -3.68 5.89
C GLY A 627 14.13 -4.01 4.58
N LYS A 628 14.38 -5.29 4.35
CA LYS A 628 14.93 -5.80 3.10
C LYS A 628 13.80 -6.07 2.10
N VAL A 629 14.02 -5.72 0.83
CA VAL A 629 13.11 -6.11 -0.27
C VAL A 629 13.18 -7.62 -0.44
N LEU A 630 12.01 -8.27 -0.42
CA LEU A 630 11.88 -9.69 -0.71
C LEU A 630 11.56 -9.90 -2.20
N THR A 631 12.46 -10.59 -2.89
CA THR A 631 12.33 -10.91 -4.33
C THR A 631 11.44 -12.15 -4.58
N GLU A 632 11.23 -12.97 -3.55
CA GLU A 632 10.52 -14.27 -3.62
C GLU A 632 9.01 -14.18 -3.37
N LEU A 633 8.46 -12.97 -3.18
CA LEU A 633 7.01 -12.81 -3.05
C LEU A 633 6.34 -13.01 -4.42
N PRO A 634 5.17 -13.68 -4.48
CA PRO A 634 4.46 -13.86 -5.74
C PRO A 634 4.28 -12.53 -6.48
N PRO A 635 4.52 -12.49 -7.80
CA PRO A 635 4.20 -11.32 -8.61
C PRO A 635 2.68 -11.15 -8.71
N TYR A 636 2.25 -10.04 -9.29
CA TYR A 636 0.86 -9.81 -9.67
C TYR A 636 0.30 -10.99 -10.47
N THR A 637 -0.94 -11.38 -10.15
CA THR A 637 -1.67 -12.52 -10.73
C THR A 637 -2.93 -12.06 -11.43
#